data_AF-A0AA46S1U3-F1
#
_entry.id   AF-A0AA46S1U3-F1
#
_cell.length_a   1.000
_cell.length_b   1.000
_cell.length_c   1.000
_cell.angle_alpha   90.00
_cell.angle_beta   90.00
_cell.angle_gamma   90.00
#
_symmetry.space_group_name_H-M   'P 1'
#
loop_
_entity.id
_entity.type
_entity.pdbx_description
1 polymer ?
#
loop_
_entity_poly.entity_id
_entity_poly.type
_entity_poly.pdbx_seq_one_letter_code
_entity_poly.pdbx_strand_id
1 'polypeptide(L)'
;MSLKDFTYEQNKVFVGMQFDTTTDEIYEVIKKACIDNGLEPNRVDELVGASSIINDIERLIEEAEFIILDLTYSMQMYIMS
;
A
#
# COMPACT_ATOMS: atom_id res chain seq x y z
N MET A 1 -8.97 -21.57 17.05
CA MET A 1 -8.61 -20.61 16.00
C MET A 1 -7.34 -19.93 16.48
N SER A 2 -6.17 -20.40 16.04
CA SER A 2 -4.90 -19.80 16.44
C SER A 2 -4.82 -18.44 15.77
N LEU A 3 -4.67 -17.36 16.55
CA LEU A 3 -4.13 -16.13 16.00
C LEU A 3 -2.77 -16.54 15.44
N LYS A 4 -2.59 -16.47 14.12
CA LYS A 4 -1.24 -16.45 13.56
C LYS A 4 -0.63 -15.17 14.11
N ASP A 5 0.52 -15.26 14.76
CA ASP A 5 1.31 -14.07 15.07
C ASP A 5 1.70 -13.45 13.73
N PHE A 6 0.94 -12.45 13.28
CA PHE A 6 1.33 -11.62 12.15
C PHE A 6 2.56 -10.84 12.63
N THR A 7 3.71 -11.25 12.12
CA THR A 7 4.98 -10.60 12.39
C THR A 7 5.14 -9.51 11.34
N TYR A 8 4.80 -8.29 11.73
CA TYR A 8 5.08 -7.12 10.90
C TYR A 8 6.58 -6.78 10.99
N GLU A 9 7.10 -6.16 9.94
CA GLU A 9 8.43 -5.59 9.88
C GLU A 9 8.39 -4.16 10.39
N GLN A 10 9.29 -3.82 11.31
CA GLN A 10 9.33 -2.50 11.92
C GLN A 10 9.62 -1.43 10.85
N ASN A 11 8.88 -0.32 10.93
CA ASN A 11 8.93 0.83 10.02
C ASN A 11 8.36 0.58 8.62
N LYS A 12 7.87 -0.63 8.30
CA LYS A 12 7.33 -0.94 6.96
C LYS A 12 5.93 -0.36 6.80
N VAL A 13 5.69 0.30 5.67
CA VAL A 13 4.41 0.94 5.36
C VAL A 13 3.90 0.45 4.02
N PHE A 14 2.73 -0.19 4.01
CA PHE A 14 2.05 -0.51 2.77
C PHE A 14 1.24 0.69 2.28
N VAL A 15 1.45 1.09 1.02
CA VAL A 15 0.67 2.15 0.37
C VAL A 15 -0.17 1.54 -0.74
N GLY A 16 -1.48 1.46 -0.51
CA GLY A 16 -2.47 1.02 -1.50
C GLY A 16 -3.22 2.21 -2.06
N MET A 17 -2.96 2.54 -3.33
CA MET A 17 -3.61 3.64 -4.04
C MET A 17 -3.80 3.25 -5.52
N GLN A 18 -4.50 4.07 -6.30
CA GLN A 18 -4.56 3.84 -7.74
C GLN A 18 -3.16 3.93 -8.36
N PHE A 19 -2.87 3.04 -9.32
CA PHE A 19 -1.59 2.99 -10.04
C PHE A 19 -1.65 3.79 -11.34
N ASP A 20 -2.08 5.04 -11.25
CA ASP A 20 -2.15 5.92 -12.41
C ASP A 20 -1.21 7.12 -12.27
N THR A 21 -0.88 7.72 -13.41
CA THR A 21 0.03 8.87 -13.47
C THR A 21 -0.51 10.11 -12.77
N THR A 22 -1.81 10.15 -12.45
CA THR A 22 -2.43 11.31 -11.80
C THR A 22 -2.21 11.32 -10.29
N THR A 23 -1.89 10.16 -9.74
CA THR A 23 -1.68 9.96 -8.30
C THR A 23 -0.21 9.78 -7.92
N ASP A 24 0.71 9.75 -8.90
CA ASP A 24 2.15 9.66 -8.65
C ASP A 24 2.70 10.84 -7.82
N GLU A 25 2.22 12.08 -8.04
CA GLU A 25 2.63 13.23 -7.22
C GLU A 25 2.21 13.05 -5.75
N ILE A 26 1.02 12.48 -5.52
CA ILE A 26 0.52 12.17 -4.17
C ILE A 26 1.39 11.09 -3.54
N TYR A 27 1.74 10.05 -4.31
CA TYR A 27 2.63 9.00 -3.83
C TYR A 27 3.99 9.53 -3.42
N GLU A 28 4.61 10.42 -4.21
CA GLU A 28 5.91 11.00 -3.89
C GLU A 28 5.86 11.84 -2.60
N VAL A 29 4.76 12.55 -2.34
CA VAL A 29 4.56 13.27 -1.07
C VAL A 29 4.44 12.30 0.11
N ILE A 30 3.65 11.23 -0.03
CA ILE A 30 3.51 10.18 1.00
C ILE A 30 4.88 9.54 1.26
N LYS A 31 5.59 9.16 0.19
CA LYS A 31 6.89 8.53 0.24
C LYS A 31 7.91 9.38 0.98
N LYS A 32 7.98 10.67 0.64
CA LYS A 32 8.84 11.63 1.34
C LYS A 32 8.48 11.76 2.81
N ALA A 33 7.20 11.89 3.15
CA ALA A 33 6.75 11.99 4.53
C ALA A 33 7.11 10.73 5.35
N CYS A 34 6.96 9.54 4.76
CA CYS A 34 7.39 8.29 5.39
C CYS A 34 8.91 8.29 5.64
N ILE A 35 9.72 8.60 4.62
CA ILE A 35 11.18 8.61 4.73
C ILE A 35 11.66 9.63 5.78
N ASP A 36 11.08 10.83 5.80
CA ASP A 36 11.41 11.88 6.78
C ASP A 36 11.10 11.46 8.23
N ASN A 37 10.25 10.45 8.43
CA ASN A 37 9.91 9.86 9.74
C ASN A 37 10.60 8.51 10.00
N GLY A 38 11.55 8.09 9.14
CA GLY A 38 12.26 6.81 9.27
C GLY A 38 11.42 5.59 8.90
N LEU A 39 10.37 5.77 8.10
CA LEU A 39 9.50 4.71 7.60
C LEU A 39 9.88 4.29 6.18
N GLU A 40 9.58 3.03 5.84
CA GLU A 40 9.84 2.40 4.55
C GLU A 40 8.52 2.15 3.80
N PRO A 41 8.10 3.08 2.92
CA PRO A 41 6.87 2.93 2.14
C PRO A 41 7.08 1.97 0.95
N ASN A 42 6.12 1.06 0.74
CA ASN A 42 6.07 0.16 -0.40
C ASN A 42 4.71 0.25 -1.11
N ARG A 43 4.74 0.64 -2.39
CA ARG A 43 3.59 0.54 -3.31
C ARG A 43 3.76 -0.74 -4.14
N VAL A 44 2.67 -1.48 -4.37
CA VAL A 44 2.76 -2.81 -5.01
C VAL A 44 3.27 -2.76 -6.46
N ASP A 45 3.07 -1.66 -7.18
CA ASP A 45 3.59 -1.48 -8.54
C ASP A 45 5.12 -1.24 -8.59
N GLU A 46 5.75 -0.87 -7.47
CA GLU A 46 7.21 -0.81 -7.35
C GLU A 46 7.84 -2.20 -7.17
N LEU A 47 7.03 -3.23 -6.85
CA LEU A 47 7.52 -4.61 -6.75
C LEU A 47 7.71 -5.21 -8.15
N VAL A 48 8.96 -5.22 -8.60
CA VAL A 48 9.36 -5.88 -9.84
C VAL A 48 9.37 -7.40 -9.63
N GLY A 49 8.28 -8.08 -9.97
CA GLY A 49 8.19 -9.54 -9.84
C GLY A 49 7.07 -10.17 -10.65
N ALA A 50 7.36 -11.29 -11.32
CA ALA A 50 6.40 -12.08 -12.11
C ALA A 50 5.41 -12.90 -11.24
N SER A 51 5.09 -12.44 -10.04
CA SER A 51 4.12 -13.03 -9.12
C SER A 51 2.72 -12.44 -9.35
N SER A 52 1.71 -13.14 -8.84
CA SER A 52 0.35 -12.60 -8.79
C SER A 52 0.35 -11.37 -7.89
N ILE A 53 -0.04 -10.20 -8.43
CA ILE A 53 -0.13 -8.93 -7.69
C ILE A 53 -0.95 -9.06 -6.40
N ILE A 54 -1.92 -9.98 -6.38
CA ILE A 54 -2.76 -10.26 -5.21
C ILE A 54 -1.93 -10.86 -4.06
N ASN A 55 -1.05 -11.81 -4.34
CA ASN A 55 -0.21 -12.42 -3.32
C ASN A 55 0.81 -11.41 -2.77
N ASP A 56 1.27 -10.48 -3.60
CA ASP A 56 2.16 -9.40 -3.18
C ASP A 56 1.43 -8.39 -2.30
N ILE A 57 0.18 -8.04 -2.62
CA ILE A 57 -0.67 -7.21 -1.75
C ILE A 57 -0.90 -7.89 -0.40
N GLU A 58 -1.30 -9.17 -0.39
CA GLU A 58 -1.52 -9.92 0.84
C GLU A 58 -0.26 -9.93 1.71
N ARG A 59 0.90 -10.24 1.12
CA ARG A 59 2.18 -10.23 1.82
C ARG A 59 2.54 -8.84 2.37
N LEU A 60 2.41 -7.80 1.56
CA LEU A 60 2.73 -6.43 1.99
C LEU A 60 1.80 -5.96 3.12
N ILE A 61 0.52 -6.34 3.10
CA ILE A 61 -0.42 -6.04 4.18
C ILE A 61 -0.05 -6.80 5.45
N GLU A 62 0.33 -8.07 5.34
CA GLU A 62 0.71 -8.90 6.50
C GLU A 62 2.03 -8.43 7.14
N GLU A 63 2.99 -7.96 6.34
CA GLU A 63 4.32 -7.54 6.79
C GLU A 63 4.38 -6.06 7.19
N ALA A 64 3.40 -5.22 6.83
CA ALA A 64 3.44 -3.79 7.13
C ALA A 64 3.06 -3.48 8.57
N GLU A 65 3.83 -2.60 9.22
CA GLU A 65 3.46 -2.00 10.51
C GLU A 65 2.32 -0.98 10.33
N PHE A 66 2.35 -0.23 9.23
CA PHE A 66 1.33 0.77 8.90
C PHE A 66 0.76 0.56 7.51
N ILE A 67 -0.53 0.86 7.35
CA ILE A 67 -1.24 0.75 6.07
C ILE A 67 -1.84 2.11 5.73
N ILE A 68 -1.46 2.65 4.57
CA ILE A 68 -2.01 3.87 3.97
C ILE A 68 -2.83 3.45 2.76
N LEU A 69 -4.13 3.78 2.76
CA LEU A 69 -5.04 3.46 1.66
C LEU A 69 -5.70 4.72 1.11
N ASP A 70 -5.56 4.94 -0.19
CA ASP A 70 -6.38 5.89 -0.94
C ASP A 70 -7.55 5.16 -1.59
N LEU A 71 -8.77 5.45 -1.11
CA LEU A 71 -10.02 4.87 -1.60
C LEU A 71 -10.87 5.88 -2.39
N THR A 72 -10.35 7.05 -2.72
CA THR A 72 -11.12 8.22 -3.22
C THR A 72 -11.97 7.88 -4.45
N TYR A 73 -11.47 7.06 -5.37
CA TYR A 73 -12.21 6.66 -6.58
C TYR A 73 -13.12 5.43 -6.40
N SER A 74 -13.02 4.71 -5.28
CA SER A 74 -13.85 3.53 -5.03
C SER A 74 -15.33 3.88 -4.78
N MET A 75 -15.64 5.15 -4.44
CA MET A 75 -16.99 5.60 -4.10
C MET A 75 -17.77 6.17 -5.30
N GLN A 76 -17.14 6.36 -6.47
CA GLN A 76 -17.80 6.97 -7.63
C GLN A 76 -18.57 5.97 -8.51
N MET A 77 -18.36 4.65 -8.32
CA MET A 77 -19.02 3.61 -9.12
C MET A 77 -20.45 3.28 -8.69
N TYR A 78 -20.91 3.75 -7.52
CA TYR A 78 -22.25 3.42 -6.98
C TYR A 78 -23.32 4.51 -7.15
N ILE A 79 -23.01 5.66 -7.76
CA ILE A 79 -23.97 6.76 -7.96
C ILE A 79 -24.30 6.98 -9.45
N MET A 80 -23.97 6.02 -10.32
CA MET A 80 -24.34 6.03 -11.73
C MET A 80 -24.81 4.64 -12.18
N SER A 81 -25.97 4.22 -11.65
CA SER A 81 -26.77 3.12 -12.23
C SER A 81 -28.23 3.29 -11.84
#